data_AF-A0A533B512-F1
#
_entry.id   AF-A0A533B512-F1
#
_cell.length_a   1.000
_cell.length_b   1.000
_cell.length_c   1.000
_cell.angle_alpha   90.00
_cell.angle_beta   90.00
_cell.angle_gamma   90.00
#
_symmetry.space_group_name_H-M   'P 1'
#
loop_
_entity.id
_entity.type
_entity.pdbx_description
1 polymer ?
#
loop_
_entity_poly.entity_id
_entity_poly.type
_entity_poly.pdbx_seq_one_letter_code
_entity_poly.pdbx_strand_id
1 'polypeptide(L)'
;MKGGRSVRNRKAAFGVWAFLVLLVPANLTLAGEVKLHISPVFQDRPSWCWVAVGEMVFKYYYVPAVHRTDYQCGIVQGRNLCKGIANCDQCDLTAGDEATMVNMLEQYPLMATRGGTAGDIALTVQSKSGSLSEAEVKNELDQGRPIIVGISPTGFIVDGTPQHMALIVGYDDSSGDLMLTVNDPFPYEDMRFLWIGNAYLSARASGGSDGEYEIGYEAFRLRLKWTQTIYRITCTGHDCPSDTHQVAVGSAGKDDREVTQTVLTASSGDFKALRTGHKAVDADTGTTWQSKVTFPGAKQCLVRDKDDNSGARWSCTFRFSDRSEADKSVEDIVNRLRNSLPHGWIGTDLDADSDTELYIRTDKFSAYKPGNNSVIRVYLIDTKKDGRVKVYLSVDNN
;
A
#
# COMPACT_ATOMS: atom_id res chain seq x y z
N MET A 1 -106.43 33.07 -1.80
CA MET A 1 -106.28 31.61 -1.99
C MET A 1 -104.79 31.29 -2.11
N LYS A 2 -104.20 30.61 -1.11
CA LYS A 2 -103.51 29.29 -1.21
C LYS A 2 -102.47 29.25 -2.36
N GLY A 3 -101.18 29.33 -2.07
CA GLY A 3 -100.32 28.19 -1.67
C GLY A 3 -99.31 27.94 -2.82
N GLY A 4 -98.08 27.49 -2.68
CA GLY A 4 -97.27 27.00 -1.57
C GLY A 4 -95.81 26.86 -2.05
N ARG A 5 -94.91 26.60 -1.10
CA ARG A 5 -93.46 26.42 -1.25
C ARG A 5 -93.04 25.35 -2.27
N SER A 6 -91.85 25.50 -2.84
CA SER A 6 -90.88 24.39 -2.90
C SER A 6 -89.44 24.91 -2.85
N VAL A 7 -88.75 24.55 -1.78
CA VAL A 7 -87.31 24.70 -1.57
C VAL A 7 -86.68 23.33 -1.92
N ARG A 8 -85.60 23.29 -2.71
CA ARG A 8 -84.70 22.12 -2.73
C ARG A 8 -83.24 22.49 -3.05
N ASN A 9 -82.47 22.54 -1.97
CA ASN A 9 -81.15 21.92 -1.73
C ASN A 9 -79.99 22.10 -2.72
N ARG A 10 -79.04 22.93 -2.28
CA ARG A 10 -77.59 22.65 -2.09
C ARG A 10 -77.06 21.33 -2.67
N LYS A 11 -75.98 21.40 -3.46
CA LYS A 11 -74.64 20.84 -3.10
C LYS A 11 -73.54 21.65 -3.81
N ALA A 12 -72.78 22.42 -3.04
CA ALA A 12 -71.49 22.93 -3.48
C ALA A 12 -70.50 21.75 -3.43
N ALA A 13 -70.00 21.35 -4.60
CA ALA A 13 -68.93 20.36 -4.70
C ALA A 13 -67.61 21.08 -4.38
N PHE A 14 -67.15 20.94 -3.13
CA PHE A 14 -65.77 21.20 -2.77
C PHE A 14 -64.91 20.18 -3.51
N GLY A 15 -64.26 20.62 -4.59
CA GLY A 15 -63.21 19.85 -5.24
C GLY A 15 -62.03 19.72 -4.28
N VAL A 16 -61.90 18.54 -3.69
CA VAL A 16 -60.69 18.13 -2.96
C VAL A 16 -59.61 17.96 -4.02
N TRP A 17 -58.83 19.02 -4.22
CA TRP A 17 -57.61 18.98 -5.01
C TRP A 17 -56.59 18.17 -4.19
N ALA A 18 -56.56 16.86 -4.45
CA ALA A 18 -55.58 15.96 -3.88
C ALA A 18 -54.19 16.37 -4.40
N PHE A 19 -53.49 17.17 -3.59
CA PHE A 19 -52.05 17.35 -3.72
C PHE A 19 -51.40 15.97 -3.50
N LEU A 20 -51.18 15.25 -4.59
CA LEU A 20 -50.28 14.10 -4.64
C LEU A 20 -48.87 14.68 -4.46
N VAL A 21 -48.46 14.86 -3.21
CA VAL A 21 -47.07 15.18 -2.87
C VAL A 21 -46.26 13.95 -3.28
N LEU A 22 -45.63 14.03 -4.46
CA LEU A 22 -44.59 13.12 -4.90
C LEU A 22 -43.49 13.18 -3.83
N LEU A 23 -43.52 12.24 -2.89
CA LEU A 23 -42.40 11.90 -2.04
C LEU A 23 -41.32 11.32 -2.97
N VAL A 24 -40.59 12.21 -3.64
CA VAL A 24 -39.33 11.86 -4.27
C VAL A 24 -38.44 11.39 -3.12
N PRO A 25 -37.95 10.14 -3.12
CA PRO A 25 -36.97 9.75 -2.14
C PRO A 25 -35.78 10.69 -2.31
N ALA A 26 -35.61 11.59 -1.35
CA ALA A 26 -34.36 12.29 -1.17
C ALA A 26 -33.36 11.21 -0.78
N ASN A 27 -32.66 10.68 -1.78
CA ASN A 27 -31.43 9.94 -1.56
C ASN A 27 -30.49 10.94 -0.91
N LEU A 28 -30.53 11.01 0.42
CA LEU A 28 -29.46 11.57 1.22
C LEU A 28 -28.24 10.71 0.89
N THR A 29 -27.46 11.16 -0.09
CA THR A 29 -26.08 10.74 -0.27
C THR A 29 -25.39 11.18 1.01
N LEU A 30 -25.34 10.27 1.97
CA LEU A 30 -24.51 10.41 3.15
C LEU A 30 -23.09 10.65 2.63
N ALA A 31 -22.48 11.73 3.10
CA ALA A 31 -21.05 11.93 2.89
C ALA A 31 -20.33 10.69 3.43
N GLY A 32 -19.39 10.18 2.63
CA GLY A 32 -18.71 8.93 2.83
C GLY A 32 -17.21 9.07 2.60
N GLU A 33 -16.47 8.25 3.31
CA GLU A 33 -15.04 8.04 3.10
C GLU A 33 -14.86 6.63 2.53
N VAL A 34 -14.07 6.52 1.48
CA VAL A 34 -13.66 5.24 0.90
C VAL A 34 -12.16 5.25 0.68
N LYS A 35 -11.48 4.22 1.18
CA LYS A 35 -10.07 3.99 0.92
C LYS A 35 -9.80 2.52 0.65
N LEU A 36 -9.25 2.23 -0.53
CA LEU A 36 -8.78 0.91 -0.92
C LEU A 36 -7.50 0.59 -0.16
N HIS A 37 -7.35 -0.67 0.25
CA HIS A 37 -6.19 -1.10 1.00
C HIS A 37 -4.98 -1.38 0.09
N ILE A 38 -4.41 -0.31 -0.47
CA ILE A 38 -3.26 -0.34 -1.36
C ILE A 38 -2.13 0.47 -0.74
N SER A 39 -1.05 -0.22 -0.33
CA SER A 39 0.13 0.45 0.21
C SER A 39 0.90 1.20 -0.89
N PRO A 40 1.44 2.40 -0.60
CA PRO A 40 2.33 3.09 -1.52
C PRO A 40 3.57 2.26 -1.85
N VAL A 41 4.06 2.40 -3.07
CA VAL A 41 5.30 1.77 -3.55
C VAL A 41 6.15 2.83 -4.21
N PHE A 42 7.37 3.03 -3.72
CA PHE A 42 8.34 3.90 -4.39
C PHE A 42 8.87 3.26 -5.67
N GLN A 43 9.10 4.08 -6.69
CA GLN A 43 9.78 3.67 -7.91
C GLN A 43 11.26 3.37 -7.65
N ASP A 44 11.75 2.23 -8.17
CA ASP A 44 13.14 1.82 -7.99
C ASP A 44 14.08 2.58 -8.94
N ARG A 45 13.55 3.15 -10.04
CA ARG A 45 14.30 3.98 -11.00
C ARG A 45 13.58 5.30 -11.29
N PRO A 46 14.30 6.37 -11.69
CA PRO A 46 13.72 7.69 -11.95
C PRO A 46 12.61 7.73 -13.01
N SER A 47 12.60 6.83 -13.99
CA SER A 47 11.56 6.78 -15.03
C SER A 47 10.47 5.72 -14.80
N TRP A 48 10.49 5.03 -13.65
CA TRP A 48 9.66 3.85 -13.37
C TRP A 48 8.39 4.12 -12.55
N CYS A 49 7.90 5.35 -12.53
CA CYS A 49 6.62 5.66 -11.86
C CYS A 49 5.48 4.77 -12.35
N TRP A 50 5.44 4.50 -13.66
CA TRP A 50 4.48 3.61 -14.30
C TRP A 50 4.59 2.15 -13.84
N VAL A 51 5.82 1.67 -13.60
CA VAL A 51 6.09 0.32 -13.12
C VAL A 51 5.67 0.17 -11.66
N ALA A 52 6.01 1.14 -10.82
CA ALA A 52 5.63 1.15 -9.41
C ALA A 52 4.10 1.23 -9.23
N VAL A 53 3.42 2.03 -10.06
CA VAL A 53 1.95 2.04 -10.13
C VAL A 53 1.41 0.68 -10.59
N GLY A 54 2.04 0.07 -11.59
CA GLY A 54 1.74 -1.31 -12.00
C GLY A 54 1.85 -2.30 -10.84
N GLU A 55 2.97 -2.28 -10.09
CA GLU A 55 3.17 -3.11 -8.90
C GLU A 55 2.05 -2.92 -7.87
N MET A 56 1.67 -1.68 -7.56
CA MET A 56 0.56 -1.40 -6.63
C MET A 56 -0.75 -2.05 -7.08
N VAL A 57 -1.10 -1.90 -8.36
CA VAL A 57 -2.31 -2.49 -8.96
C VAL A 57 -2.24 -4.01 -8.97
N PHE A 58 -1.11 -4.57 -9.41
CA PHE A 58 -0.92 -6.02 -9.49
C PHE A 58 -0.96 -6.68 -8.11
N LYS A 59 -0.35 -6.08 -7.10
CA LYS A 59 -0.45 -6.53 -5.70
C LYS A 59 -1.89 -6.48 -5.17
N TYR A 60 -2.64 -5.43 -5.51
CA TYR A 60 -4.04 -5.29 -5.12
C TYR A 60 -4.92 -6.40 -5.71
N TYR A 61 -4.67 -6.79 -6.96
CA TYR A 61 -5.39 -7.88 -7.65
C TYR A 61 -4.73 -9.26 -7.54
N TYR A 62 -3.81 -9.46 -6.59
CA TYR A 62 -3.10 -10.72 -6.35
C TYR A 62 -2.36 -11.31 -7.57
N VAL A 63 -2.04 -10.47 -8.55
CA VAL A 63 -1.18 -10.87 -9.67
C VAL A 63 0.21 -11.18 -9.07
N PRO A 64 0.87 -12.29 -9.42
CA PRO A 64 2.20 -12.60 -8.91
C PRO A 64 3.30 -11.81 -9.66
N ALA A 65 4.48 -11.73 -9.06
CA ALA A 65 5.66 -11.26 -9.78
C ALA A 65 6.19 -12.37 -10.71
N VAL A 66 6.49 -12.04 -11.98
CA VAL A 66 7.19 -12.97 -12.89
C VAL A 66 8.57 -13.34 -12.33
N HIS A 67 9.26 -12.35 -11.75
CA HIS A 67 10.56 -12.52 -11.12
C HIS A 67 10.39 -12.52 -9.59
N ARG A 68 10.77 -13.64 -8.93
CA ARG A 68 10.42 -13.92 -7.52
C ARG A 68 10.99 -12.94 -6.48
N THR A 69 11.93 -12.07 -6.85
CA THR A 69 12.65 -11.19 -5.90
C THR A 69 12.47 -9.70 -6.18
N ASP A 70 11.92 -9.31 -7.33
CA ASP A 70 11.77 -7.89 -7.69
C ASP A 70 10.59 -7.72 -8.64
N TYR A 71 9.54 -7.07 -8.14
CA TYR A 71 8.29 -6.86 -8.84
C TYR A 71 8.45 -5.90 -10.02
N GLN A 72 9.12 -4.76 -9.81
CA GLN A 72 9.29 -3.73 -10.84
C GLN A 72 10.19 -4.23 -11.97
N CYS A 73 11.28 -4.90 -11.60
CA CYS A 73 12.15 -5.59 -12.54
C CYS A 73 11.38 -6.64 -13.36
N GLY A 74 10.54 -7.44 -12.70
CA GLY A 74 9.71 -8.45 -13.34
C GLY A 74 8.76 -7.87 -14.38
N ILE A 75 8.14 -6.72 -14.10
CA ILE A 75 7.28 -5.99 -15.05
C ILE A 75 8.07 -5.56 -16.29
N VAL A 76 9.23 -4.94 -16.11
CA VAL A 76 10.05 -4.44 -17.24
C VAL A 76 10.60 -5.61 -18.07
N GLN A 77 11.07 -6.68 -17.42
CA GLN A 77 11.56 -7.89 -18.08
C GLN A 77 10.45 -8.63 -18.82
N GLY A 78 9.27 -8.79 -18.21
CA GLY A 78 8.11 -9.45 -18.82
C GLY A 78 7.71 -8.79 -20.12
N ARG A 79 7.83 -7.46 -20.21
CA ARG A 79 7.51 -6.74 -21.45
C ARG A 79 8.63 -6.73 -22.48
N ASN A 80 9.69 -7.50 -22.26
CA ASN A 80 10.82 -7.63 -23.18
C ASN A 80 11.49 -6.26 -23.46
N LEU A 81 11.34 -5.31 -22.53
CA LEU A 81 11.90 -3.97 -22.62
C LEU A 81 13.40 -3.97 -22.26
N CYS A 82 13.82 -4.95 -21.45
CA CYS A 82 15.20 -5.21 -21.05
C CYS A 82 15.94 -6.27 -21.90
N LYS A 83 15.57 -6.49 -23.18
CA LYS A 83 16.13 -7.60 -23.97
C LYS A 83 17.66 -7.62 -23.95
N GLY A 84 18.22 -8.76 -23.53
CA GLY A 84 19.67 -9.01 -23.51
C GLY A 84 20.38 -8.56 -22.25
N ILE A 85 19.67 -7.99 -21.27
CA ILE A 85 20.24 -7.57 -19.99
C ILE A 85 19.73 -8.51 -18.90
N ALA A 86 20.64 -9.22 -18.23
CA ALA A 86 20.30 -10.17 -17.17
C ALA A 86 19.69 -9.47 -15.93
N ASN A 87 20.07 -8.22 -15.70
CA ASN A 87 19.63 -7.40 -14.57
C ASN A 87 18.90 -6.17 -15.11
N CYS A 88 17.82 -5.75 -14.47
CA CYS A 88 17.09 -4.54 -14.86
C CYS A 88 17.79 -3.23 -14.43
N ASP A 89 18.99 -3.31 -13.84
CA ASP A 89 19.76 -2.14 -13.39
C ASP A 89 20.05 -1.12 -14.51
N GLN A 90 20.19 -1.62 -15.73
CA GLN A 90 20.50 -0.80 -16.90
C GLN A 90 19.25 -0.42 -17.72
N CYS A 91 18.06 -0.80 -17.26
CA CYS A 91 16.80 -0.57 -17.97
C CYS A 91 16.07 0.68 -17.45
N ASP A 92 16.62 1.87 -17.69
CA ASP A 92 15.89 3.11 -17.41
C ASP A 92 15.01 3.46 -18.62
N LEU A 93 13.79 2.93 -18.64
CA LEU A 93 12.85 3.08 -19.75
C LEU A 93 11.58 3.78 -19.26
N THR A 94 11.22 4.84 -19.98
CA THR A 94 9.96 5.54 -19.76
C THR A 94 8.79 4.65 -20.16
N ALA A 95 7.62 4.93 -19.59
CA ALA A 95 6.37 4.23 -19.92
C ALA A 95 6.01 4.33 -21.41
N GLY A 96 6.57 5.29 -22.15
CA GLY A 96 6.09 5.62 -23.47
C GLY A 96 4.72 6.29 -23.40
N ASP A 97 3.71 5.66 -23.98
CA ASP A 97 2.35 6.17 -24.11
C ASP A 97 1.31 5.43 -23.24
N GLU A 98 0.07 5.90 -23.28
CA GLU A 98 -1.08 5.28 -22.62
C GLU A 98 -1.28 3.81 -22.99
N ALA A 99 -1.13 3.49 -24.28
CA ALA A 99 -1.29 2.13 -24.78
C ALA A 99 -0.29 1.17 -24.15
N THR A 100 0.89 1.67 -23.82
CA THR A 100 1.94 0.90 -23.17
C THR A 100 1.55 0.50 -21.73
N MET A 101 0.86 1.37 -21.00
CA MET A 101 0.31 1.04 -19.67
C MET A 101 -0.89 0.10 -19.73
N VAL A 102 -1.83 0.34 -20.64
CA VAL A 102 -2.96 -0.56 -20.86
C VAL A 102 -2.45 -1.97 -21.19
N ASN A 103 -1.51 -2.06 -22.13
CA ASN A 103 -0.87 -3.31 -22.50
C ASN A 103 -0.13 -3.97 -21.32
N MET A 104 0.56 -3.20 -20.48
CA MET A 104 1.18 -3.74 -19.26
C MET A 104 0.12 -4.38 -18.36
N LEU A 105 -0.96 -3.67 -18.05
CA LEU A 105 -2.00 -4.15 -17.13
C LEU A 105 -2.69 -5.41 -17.64
N GLU A 106 -2.96 -5.48 -18.95
CA GLU A 106 -3.69 -6.61 -19.54
C GLU A 106 -2.80 -7.82 -19.83
N GLN A 107 -1.54 -7.61 -20.25
CA GLN A 107 -0.66 -8.70 -20.70
C GLN A 107 0.23 -9.26 -19.59
N TYR A 108 0.66 -8.44 -18.63
CA TYR A 108 1.53 -8.89 -17.56
C TYR A 108 0.93 -10.02 -16.72
N PRO A 109 -0.35 -9.96 -16.29
CA PRO A 109 -0.96 -11.07 -15.53
C PRO A 109 -0.87 -12.41 -16.25
N LEU A 110 -1.11 -12.43 -17.56
CA LEU A 110 -1.02 -13.64 -18.40
C LEU A 110 0.39 -14.22 -18.47
N MET A 111 1.42 -13.39 -18.32
CA MET A 111 2.81 -13.82 -18.29
C MET A 111 3.21 -14.29 -16.91
N ALA A 112 2.75 -13.61 -15.87
CA ALA A 112 3.04 -13.91 -14.48
C ALA A 112 2.43 -15.24 -14.02
N THR A 113 1.30 -15.65 -14.60
CA THR A 113 0.59 -16.90 -14.27
C THR A 113 1.06 -18.11 -15.09
N ARG A 114 1.74 -17.91 -16.23
CA ARG A 114 2.24 -19.01 -17.08
C ARG A 114 3.29 -19.85 -16.34
N GLY A 115 2.84 -21.00 -15.83
CA GLY A 115 3.67 -21.99 -15.13
C GLY A 115 3.45 -22.08 -13.62
N GLY A 116 2.52 -21.30 -13.06
CA GLY A 116 2.15 -21.32 -11.64
C GLY A 116 0.78 -21.96 -11.38
N THR A 117 0.52 -22.32 -10.11
CA THR A 117 -0.80 -22.72 -9.59
C THR A 117 -1.75 -21.55 -9.33
N ALA A 118 -1.24 -20.32 -9.43
CA ALA A 118 -2.08 -19.12 -9.42
C ALA A 118 -2.83 -19.09 -10.76
N GLY A 119 -4.14 -19.24 -10.70
CA GLY A 119 -5.03 -19.39 -11.84
C GLY A 119 -5.01 -18.23 -12.83
N ASP A 120 -5.90 -18.31 -13.82
CA ASP A 120 -6.00 -17.38 -14.94
C ASP A 120 -6.44 -15.96 -14.52
N ILE A 121 -5.64 -15.23 -13.73
CA ILE A 121 -5.89 -13.82 -13.45
C ILE A 121 -5.67 -13.03 -14.74
N ALA A 122 -6.72 -12.35 -15.18
CA ALA A 122 -6.70 -11.40 -16.27
C ALA A 122 -7.28 -10.08 -15.80
N LEU A 123 -6.57 -8.99 -16.09
CA LEU A 123 -7.06 -7.64 -15.88
C LEU A 123 -7.53 -7.07 -17.22
N THR A 124 -8.62 -6.29 -17.18
CA THR A 124 -9.03 -5.44 -18.30
C THR A 124 -9.18 -4.02 -17.79
N VAL A 125 -8.90 -3.03 -18.64
CA VAL A 125 -8.93 -1.62 -18.26
C VAL A 125 -9.58 -0.77 -19.33
N GLN A 126 -10.02 0.43 -18.95
CA GLN A 126 -10.38 1.50 -19.87
C GLN A 126 -9.45 2.68 -19.67
N SER A 127 -9.32 3.47 -20.72
CA SER A 127 -8.40 4.60 -20.73
C SER A 127 -9.10 5.80 -21.37
N LYS A 128 -8.83 7.00 -20.88
CA LYS A 128 -9.35 8.25 -21.45
C LYS A 128 -8.41 9.41 -21.19
N SER A 129 -8.39 10.36 -22.11
CA SER A 129 -7.75 11.65 -21.91
C SER A 129 -8.52 12.49 -20.88
N GLY A 130 -7.79 13.26 -20.09
CA GLY A 130 -8.33 14.12 -19.03
C GLY A 130 -8.65 13.37 -17.74
N SER A 131 -9.43 14.04 -16.89
CA SER A 131 -9.84 13.58 -15.56
C SER A 131 -11.20 12.88 -15.58
N LEU A 132 -11.43 12.00 -14.60
CA LEU A 132 -12.78 11.60 -14.20
C LEU A 132 -13.45 12.76 -13.47
N SER A 133 -14.77 12.91 -13.63
CA SER A 133 -15.59 13.76 -12.75
C SER A 133 -15.64 13.21 -11.32
N GLU A 134 -16.01 14.03 -10.34
CA GLU A 134 -16.15 13.60 -8.94
C GLU A 134 -17.05 12.36 -8.80
N ALA A 135 -18.18 12.33 -9.49
CA ALA A 135 -19.10 11.20 -9.45
C ALA A 135 -18.50 9.92 -10.07
N GLU A 136 -17.72 10.05 -11.15
CA GLU A 136 -17.00 8.93 -11.74
C GLU A 136 -15.88 8.42 -10.81
N VAL A 137 -15.16 9.32 -10.13
CA VAL A 137 -14.14 8.94 -9.13
C VAL A 137 -14.76 8.13 -8.00
N LYS A 138 -15.83 8.65 -7.38
CA LYS A 138 -16.56 7.94 -6.31
C LYS A 138 -17.04 6.58 -6.78
N ASN A 139 -17.69 6.53 -7.94
CA ASN A 139 -18.19 5.27 -8.49
C ASN A 139 -17.11 4.21 -8.76
N GLU A 140 -15.90 4.59 -9.17
CA GLU A 140 -14.80 3.62 -9.33
C GLU A 140 -14.33 3.09 -7.98
N LEU A 141 -14.12 3.98 -7.01
CA LEU A 141 -13.62 3.64 -5.68
C LEU A 141 -14.65 2.86 -4.85
N ASP A 142 -15.94 3.21 -4.95
CA ASP A 142 -17.08 2.49 -4.36
C ASP A 142 -17.25 1.08 -4.92
N GLN A 143 -16.70 0.82 -6.10
CA GLN A 143 -16.69 -0.52 -6.70
C GLN A 143 -15.35 -1.23 -6.49
N GLY A 144 -14.53 -0.74 -5.56
CA GLY A 144 -13.26 -1.38 -5.21
C GLY A 144 -12.19 -1.25 -6.28
N ARG A 145 -12.27 -0.27 -7.20
CA ARG A 145 -11.32 -0.12 -8.30
C ARG A 145 -10.44 1.11 -8.13
N PRO A 146 -9.11 0.96 -8.08
CA PRO A 146 -8.22 2.11 -8.05
C PRO A 146 -8.17 2.78 -9.42
N ILE A 147 -7.77 4.06 -9.45
CA ILE A 147 -7.70 4.85 -10.68
C ILE A 147 -6.24 5.26 -10.90
N ILE A 148 -5.65 4.84 -12.02
CA ILE A 148 -4.32 5.28 -12.42
C ILE A 148 -4.45 6.62 -13.13
N VAL A 149 -3.59 7.57 -12.77
CA VAL A 149 -3.65 8.94 -13.29
C VAL A 149 -2.31 9.37 -13.85
N GLY A 150 -2.36 9.95 -15.04
CA GLY A 150 -1.23 10.67 -15.64
C GLY A 150 -1.29 12.14 -15.24
N ILE A 151 -0.24 12.61 -14.58
CA ILE A 151 -0.10 13.98 -14.09
C ILE A 151 1.15 14.64 -14.67
N SER A 152 1.14 15.97 -14.73
CA SER A 152 2.27 16.79 -15.18
C SER A 152 2.53 17.89 -14.16
N PRO A 153 3.13 17.56 -13.01
CA PRO A 153 3.39 18.54 -11.96
C PRO A 153 4.26 19.71 -12.46
N THR A 154 4.21 20.84 -11.78
CA THR A 154 5.12 21.97 -12.06
C THR A 154 6.57 21.53 -11.93
N GLY A 155 7.41 21.87 -12.90
CA GLY A 155 8.82 21.44 -12.97
C GLY A 155 9.13 20.52 -14.16
N PHE A 156 8.10 20.00 -14.82
CA PHE A 156 8.25 19.19 -16.03
C PHE A 156 7.87 19.96 -17.31
N ILE A 157 8.55 19.64 -18.43
CA ILE A 157 8.77 20.55 -19.57
C ILE A 157 7.64 20.58 -20.62
N VAL A 158 6.78 19.56 -20.70
CA VAL A 158 5.88 19.34 -21.85
C VAL A 158 4.43 19.42 -21.40
N ASP A 159 3.77 20.52 -21.77
CA ASP A 159 2.34 20.68 -21.53
C ASP A 159 1.50 19.70 -22.37
N GLY A 160 0.44 19.16 -21.77
CA GLY A 160 -0.52 18.27 -22.46
C GLY A 160 -0.12 16.80 -22.55
N THR A 161 1.12 16.44 -22.20
CA THR A 161 1.58 15.05 -22.09
C THR A 161 1.79 14.71 -20.61
N PRO A 162 1.22 13.61 -20.08
CA PRO A 162 1.49 13.16 -18.72
C PRO A 162 2.97 12.80 -18.58
N GLN A 163 3.62 13.32 -17.55
CA GLN A 163 5.05 13.14 -17.32
C GLN A 163 5.34 12.25 -16.11
N HIS A 164 4.30 11.97 -15.33
CA HIS A 164 4.36 11.14 -14.14
C HIS A 164 3.05 10.38 -13.95
N MET A 165 3.11 9.25 -13.25
CA MET A 165 1.94 8.44 -12.94
C MET A 165 1.79 8.24 -11.43
N ALA A 166 0.57 8.36 -10.96
CA ALA A 166 0.17 8.10 -9.58
C ALA A 166 -1.10 7.22 -9.55
N LEU A 167 -1.51 6.81 -8.37
CA LEU A 167 -2.67 5.96 -8.16
C LEU A 167 -3.63 6.61 -7.15
N ILE A 168 -4.85 6.93 -7.57
CA ILE A 168 -5.90 7.33 -6.65
C ILE A 168 -6.47 6.05 -6.02
N VAL A 169 -6.43 6.00 -4.69
CA VAL A 169 -6.82 4.83 -3.89
C VAL A 169 -7.96 5.13 -2.92
N GLY A 170 -8.41 6.38 -2.82
CA GLY A 170 -9.50 6.73 -1.92
C GLY A 170 -10.03 8.13 -2.13
N TYR A 171 -11.14 8.42 -1.46
CA TYR A 171 -11.74 9.74 -1.38
C TYR A 171 -12.40 9.97 -0.01
N ASP A 172 -12.54 11.24 0.36
CA ASP A 172 -13.33 11.72 1.50
C ASP A 172 -14.12 12.95 1.05
N ASP A 173 -15.46 12.90 1.15
CA ASP A 173 -16.34 14.05 0.84
C ASP A 173 -17.08 14.58 2.08
N SER A 174 -16.68 14.16 3.28
CA SER A 174 -17.29 14.56 4.56
C SER A 174 -17.22 16.06 4.83
N SER A 175 -16.21 16.73 4.27
CA SER A 175 -15.98 18.17 4.43
C SER A 175 -16.81 19.05 3.49
N GLY A 176 -17.54 18.46 2.54
CA GLY A 176 -18.26 19.17 1.47
C GLY A 176 -17.43 19.39 0.20
N ASP A 177 -16.10 19.37 0.30
CA ASP A 177 -15.18 19.30 -0.84
C ASP A 177 -14.67 17.86 -0.99
N LEU A 178 -14.56 17.36 -2.23
CA LEU A 178 -13.98 16.03 -2.49
C LEU A 178 -12.47 16.05 -2.27
N MET A 179 -11.99 15.34 -1.26
CA MET A 179 -10.59 15.04 -1.02
C MET A 179 -10.24 13.69 -1.64
N LEU A 180 -9.05 13.58 -2.23
CA LEU A 180 -8.52 12.35 -2.83
C LEU A 180 -7.36 11.83 -2.00
N THR A 181 -7.30 10.52 -1.79
CA THR A 181 -6.09 9.82 -1.32
C THR A 181 -5.31 9.29 -2.52
N VAL A 182 -4.06 9.69 -2.65
CA VAL A 182 -3.20 9.41 -3.81
C VAL A 182 -1.89 8.78 -3.37
N ASN A 183 -1.58 7.61 -3.91
CA ASN A 183 -0.26 7.00 -3.80
C ASN A 183 0.59 7.46 -4.99
N ASP A 184 1.68 8.16 -4.68
CA ASP A 184 2.65 8.62 -5.67
C ASP A 184 3.99 7.90 -5.47
N PRO A 185 4.51 7.23 -6.52
CA PRO A 185 5.73 6.45 -6.41
C PRO A 185 7.01 7.30 -6.36
N PHE A 186 6.95 8.61 -6.64
CA PHE A 186 8.14 9.46 -6.68
C PHE A 186 8.67 9.75 -5.27
N PRO A 187 9.95 9.47 -5.00
CA PRO A 187 10.54 9.63 -3.67
C PRO A 187 10.93 11.09 -3.39
N TYR A 188 9.97 12.01 -3.29
CA TYR A 188 10.21 13.45 -3.07
C TYR A 188 11.06 13.77 -1.82
N GLU A 189 11.00 12.89 -0.81
CA GLU A 189 11.77 13.01 0.44
C GLU A 189 13.21 12.49 0.32
N ASP A 190 13.63 11.99 -0.83
CA ASP A 190 15.02 11.57 -1.06
C ASP A 190 15.91 12.79 -1.28
N MET A 191 17.08 12.80 -0.63
CA MET A 191 18.06 13.87 -0.77
C MET A 191 18.46 14.14 -2.23
N ARG A 192 18.38 13.11 -3.09
CA ARG A 192 18.65 13.22 -4.53
C ARG A 192 17.66 14.12 -5.28
N PHE A 193 16.44 14.30 -4.74
CA PHE A 193 15.34 15.00 -5.41
C PHE A 193 14.84 16.24 -4.66
N LEU A 194 15.44 16.60 -3.52
CA LEU A 194 15.04 17.77 -2.74
C LEU A 194 15.02 19.08 -3.55
N TRP A 195 15.86 19.19 -4.58
CA TRP A 195 15.94 20.37 -5.44
C TRP A 195 14.72 20.56 -6.35
N ILE A 196 13.95 19.51 -6.64
CA ILE A 196 12.70 19.58 -7.42
C ILE A 196 11.55 20.07 -6.54
N GLY A 197 11.64 19.79 -5.23
CA GLY A 197 10.56 20.04 -4.27
C GLY A 197 9.39 19.06 -4.41
N ASN A 198 8.53 19.03 -3.39
CA ASN A 198 7.35 18.17 -3.40
C ASN A 198 6.16 18.90 -4.07
N ALA A 199 5.73 18.39 -5.23
CA ALA A 199 4.66 19.00 -5.99
C ALA A 199 3.29 18.95 -5.27
N TYR A 200 3.05 17.91 -4.47
CA TYR A 200 1.83 17.78 -3.67
C TYR A 200 1.74 18.86 -2.60
N LEU A 201 2.85 19.12 -1.90
CA LEU A 201 2.89 20.20 -0.90
C LEU A 201 2.66 21.57 -1.55
N SER A 202 3.23 21.80 -2.73
CA SER A 202 2.97 23.02 -3.53
C SER A 202 1.51 23.12 -3.98
N ALA A 203 0.86 21.99 -4.22
CA ALA A 203 -0.56 21.91 -4.53
C ALA A 203 -1.48 22.05 -3.30
N ARG A 204 -0.93 22.20 -2.08
CA ARG A 204 -1.65 22.20 -0.78
C ARG A 204 -2.23 20.84 -0.40
N ALA A 205 -1.63 19.75 -0.86
CA ALA A 205 -1.89 18.45 -0.28
C ALA A 205 -1.41 18.40 1.17
N SER A 206 -2.02 17.53 1.95
CA SER A 206 -1.53 17.11 3.26
C SER A 206 -1.01 15.66 3.20
N GLY A 207 -0.35 15.20 4.27
CA GLY A 207 0.39 13.93 4.26
C GLY A 207 1.79 14.04 3.63
N GLY A 208 2.35 12.91 3.18
CA GLY A 208 3.47 12.93 2.23
C GLY A 208 4.83 12.37 2.63
N SER A 209 5.03 11.86 3.86
CA SER A 209 6.33 11.24 4.20
C SER A 209 6.52 9.85 3.59
N ASP A 210 5.42 9.22 3.17
CA ASP A 210 5.34 7.77 2.98
C ASP A 210 4.88 7.40 1.54
N GLY A 211 4.86 8.38 0.62
CA GLY A 211 4.35 8.19 -0.76
C GLY A 211 2.82 8.24 -0.87
N GLU A 212 2.10 8.55 0.21
CA GLU A 212 0.65 8.77 0.22
C GLU A 212 0.34 10.24 0.54
N TYR A 213 -0.60 10.82 -0.21
CA TYR A 213 -0.99 12.23 -0.15
C TYR A 213 -2.51 12.38 -0.11
N GLU A 214 -3.00 13.36 0.64
CA GLU A 214 -4.40 13.79 0.63
C GLU A 214 -4.53 15.15 -0.03
N ILE A 215 -5.35 15.26 -1.06
CA ILE A 215 -5.42 16.46 -1.89
C ILE A 215 -6.83 16.69 -2.42
N GLY A 216 -7.32 17.94 -2.38
CA GLY A 216 -8.61 18.30 -2.94
C GLY A 216 -8.68 18.00 -4.44
N TYR A 217 -9.79 17.44 -4.90
CA TYR A 217 -10.01 16.99 -6.28
C TYR A 217 -9.67 18.07 -7.32
N GLU A 218 -10.14 19.30 -7.12
CA GLU A 218 -9.83 20.42 -8.02
C GLU A 218 -8.35 20.83 -7.96
N ALA A 219 -7.72 20.76 -6.79
CA ALA A 219 -6.30 21.04 -6.66
C ALA A 219 -5.47 19.98 -7.40
N PHE A 220 -5.82 18.70 -7.27
CA PHE A 220 -5.18 17.60 -8.00
C PHE A 220 -5.33 17.80 -9.51
N ARG A 221 -6.56 18.03 -9.99
CA ARG A 221 -6.88 18.22 -11.40
C ARG A 221 -6.13 19.40 -12.01
N LEU A 222 -6.19 20.57 -11.37
CA LEU A 222 -5.69 21.82 -11.94
C LEU A 222 -4.19 22.04 -11.68
N ARG A 223 -3.68 21.69 -10.50
CA ARG A 223 -2.30 22.02 -10.10
C ARG A 223 -1.30 20.92 -10.42
N LEU A 224 -1.71 19.66 -10.30
CA LEU A 224 -0.89 18.53 -10.76
C LEU A 224 -1.15 18.19 -12.23
N LYS A 225 -2.08 18.90 -12.89
CA LYS A 225 -2.42 18.74 -14.32
C LYS A 225 -2.79 17.29 -14.65
N TRP A 226 -3.88 16.80 -14.07
CA TRP A 226 -4.42 15.47 -14.40
C TRP A 226 -4.90 15.45 -15.86
N THR A 227 -4.11 14.80 -16.72
CA THR A 227 -4.27 14.80 -18.19
C THR A 227 -4.60 13.44 -18.78
N GLN A 228 -4.48 12.36 -18.01
CA GLN A 228 -4.81 11.00 -18.46
C GLN A 228 -5.40 10.16 -17.32
N THR A 229 -6.33 9.28 -17.64
CA THR A 229 -6.95 8.35 -16.70
C THR A 229 -6.93 6.93 -17.27
N ILE A 230 -6.51 5.96 -16.47
CA ILE A 230 -6.80 4.53 -16.69
C ILE A 230 -7.67 4.06 -15.51
N TYR A 231 -8.84 3.52 -15.83
CA TYR A 231 -9.94 3.24 -14.89
C TYR A 231 -10.69 1.97 -15.31
N ARG A 232 -11.74 1.59 -14.59
CA ARG A 232 -12.49 0.33 -14.82
C ARG A 232 -11.56 -0.88 -14.87
N ILE A 233 -10.60 -0.89 -13.95
CA ILE A 233 -9.69 -2.02 -13.78
C ILE A 233 -10.51 -3.16 -13.18
N THR A 234 -10.84 -4.16 -13.99
CA THR A 234 -11.60 -5.34 -13.54
C THR A 234 -10.72 -6.56 -13.59
N CYS A 235 -10.89 -7.44 -12.61
CA CYS A 235 -10.17 -8.70 -12.49
C CYS A 235 -11.11 -9.86 -12.82
N THR A 236 -10.66 -10.78 -13.65
CA THR A 236 -11.34 -12.06 -13.91
C THR A 236 -10.37 -13.21 -13.70
N GLY A 237 -10.87 -14.37 -13.23
CA GLY A 237 -10.03 -15.52 -12.88
C GLY A 237 -10.36 -16.08 -11.50
N HIS A 238 -9.86 -17.29 -11.23
CA HIS A 238 -10.12 -18.00 -9.96
C HIS A 238 -9.58 -17.27 -8.73
N ASP A 239 -8.45 -16.57 -8.88
CA ASP A 239 -7.72 -15.93 -7.77
C ASP A 239 -7.91 -14.42 -7.70
N CYS A 240 -8.86 -13.88 -8.47
CA CYS A 240 -9.23 -12.48 -8.33
C CYS A 240 -9.82 -12.24 -6.94
N PRO A 241 -9.50 -11.11 -6.28
CA PRO A 241 -10.22 -10.71 -5.09
C PRO A 241 -11.72 -10.71 -5.43
N SER A 242 -12.56 -11.37 -4.61
CA SER A 242 -14.01 -11.22 -4.77
C SER A 242 -14.36 -9.72 -4.82
N ASP A 243 -15.29 -9.31 -5.69
CA ASP A 243 -15.73 -7.91 -5.83
C ASP A 243 -16.20 -7.29 -4.48
N THR A 244 -16.44 -8.14 -3.49
CA THR A 244 -16.75 -7.84 -2.10
C THR A 244 -15.54 -7.65 -1.17
N HIS A 245 -14.30 -7.58 -1.67
CA HIS A 245 -13.15 -7.13 -0.87
C HIS A 245 -13.31 -5.65 -0.53
N GLN A 246 -14.13 -5.44 0.50
CA GLN A 246 -14.36 -4.27 1.32
C GLN A 246 -13.65 -3.01 0.81
N VAL A 247 -14.37 -2.24 -0.02
CA VAL A 247 -14.53 -0.82 0.27
C VAL A 247 -14.72 -0.73 1.78
N ALA A 248 -13.79 -0.09 2.47
CA ALA A 248 -13.82 0.01 3.92
C ALA A 248 -14.98 0.90 4.38
N VAL A 249 -16.23 0.50 4.10
CA VAL A 249 -17.44 1.11 4.65
C VAL A 249 -17.59 0.56 6.06
N GLY A 250 -16.90 1.22 6.99
CA GLY A 250 -16.94 0.88 8.41
C GLY A 250 -15.95 -0.20 8.82
N SER A 251 -15.10 0.16 9.78
CA SER A 251 -14.20 -0.68 10.58
C SER A 251 -14.41 -2.21 10.47
N ALA A 252 -13.69 -2.88 9.57
CA ALA A 252 -13.48 -4.34 9.56
C ALA A 252 -12.19 -4.63 8.76
N GLY A 253 -11.33 -5.60 9.07
CA GLY A 253 -11.40 -6.71 10.02
C GLY A 253 -10.14 -6.85 10.88
N LYS A 254 -10.36 -7.42 12.06
CA LYS A 254 -9.56 -7.27 13.27
C LYS A 254 -8.71 -8.50 13.62
N ASP A 255 -8.76 -9.59 12.86
CA ASP A 255 -8.51 -10.91 13.49
C ASP A 255 -7.11 -11.54 13.36
N ASP A 256 -6.15 -10.94 12.65
CA ASP A 256 -4.70 -11.34 12.71
C ASP A 256 -3.72 -10.14 12.71
N ARG A 257 -4.21 -8.95 12.34
CA ARG A 257 -3.44 -7.74 12.07
C ARG A 257 -3.16 -6.91 13.34
N GLU A 258 -3.99 -7.09 14.36
CA GLU A 258 -3.85 -6.58 15.74
C GLU A 258 -2.72 -7.34 16.50
N VAL A 259 -2.39 -8.55 16.06
CA VAL A 259 -1.39 -9.44 16.68
C VAL A 259 0.04 -9.00 16.34
N THR A 260 0.33 -8.53 15.12
CA THR A 260 1.61 -7.87 14.75
C THR A 260 1.72 -6.46 15.33
N GLN A 261 0.62 -5.71 15.39
CA GLN A 261 0.59 -4.34 15.92
C GLN A 261 0.96 -4.27 17.42
N THR A 262 0.68 -5.34 18.16
CA THR A 262 0.94 -5.46 19.60
C THR A 262 2.39 -5.89 19.93
N VAL A 263 3.01 -6.74 19.11
CA VAL A 263 4.36 -7.30 19.39
C VAL A 263 5.45 -6.22 19.48
N LEU A 264 5.28 -5.08 18.82
CA LEU A 264 6.30 -4.01 18.76
C LEU A 264 5.93 -2.69 19.43
N THR A 265 4.65 -2.47 19.79
CA THR A 265 4.29 -1.35 20.69
C THR A 265 5.04 -1.46 22.03
N ALA A 266 5.62 -2.63 22.32
CA ALA A 266 6.06 -3.08 23.63
C ALA A 266 7.54 -3.51 23.74
N SER A 267 8.43 -3.13 22.80
CA SER A 267 9.87 -2.99 23.11
C SER A 267 10.21 -1.65 23.79
N SER A 268 9.15 -0.89 24.14
CA SER A 268 8.99 0.10 25.22
C SER A 268 9.74 1.45 25.14
N GLY A 269 9.15 2.44 24.45
CA GLY A 269 9.46 3.87 24.74
C GLY A 269 9.18 4.92 23.65
N ASP A 270 7.97 4.98 23.09
CA ASP A 270 7.51 6.03 22.15
C ASP A 270 8.04 6.00 20.70
N PHE A 271 7.32 5.28 19.83
CA PHE A 271 7.29 5.58 18.40
C PHE A 271 6.40 6.80 18.11
N LYS A 272 6.76 7.98 18.63
CA LYS A 272 6.07 9.24 18.26
C LYS A 272 6.41 9.76 16.86
N ALA A 273 7.24 9.03 16.11
CA ALA A 273 7.67 9.37 14.75
C ALA A 273 7.89 8.10 13.90
N LEU A 274 6.83 7.34 13.65
CA LEU A 274 6.84 6.37 12.54
C LEU A 274 6.67 7.17 11.25
N ARG A 275 7.69 7.15 10.36
CA ARG A 275 7.61 7.65 8.98
C ARG A 275 8.20 6.56 8.10
N THR A 276 7.43 6.02 7.17
CA THR A 276 7.98 5.07 6.20
C THR A 276 8.78 5.85 5.16
N GLY A 277 9.90 5.31 4.70
CA GLY A 277 10.74 6.01 3.72
C GLY A 277 11.91 5.17 3.22
N HIS A 278 12.14 5.27 1.90
CA HIS A 278 13.17 4.72 1.02
C HIS A 278 13.59 3.25 1.22
N LYS A 279 13.36 2.47 0.14
CA LYS A 279 13.99 1.17 -0.11
C LYS A 279 15.48 1.39 -0.43
N ALA A 280 16.38 0.76 0.33
CA ALA A 280 17.75 0.52 -0.13
C ALA A 280 17.82 -0.93 -0.62
N VAL A 281 18.14 -1.14 -1.90
CA VAL A 281 18.43 -2.47 -2.44
C VAL A 281 19.88 -2.80 -2.10
N ASP A 282 20.08 -3.88 -1.34
CA ASP A 282 21.42 -4.44 -1.14
C ASP A 282 21.90 -5.04 -2.48
N ALA A 283 22.98 -4.49 -3.03
CA ALA A 283 23.47 -4.85 -4.37
C ALA A 283 23.97 -6.29 -4.49
N ASP A 284 24.37 -6.92 -3.37
CA ASP A 284 24.93 -8.27 -3.36
C ASP A 284 23.82 -9.34 -3.25
N THR A 285 22.70 -9.01 -2.62
CA THR A 285 21.62 -9.97 -2.32
C THR A 285 20.31 -9.66 -3.03
N GLY A 286 20.18 -8.50 -3.68
CA GLY A 286 18.94 -8.04 -4.31
C GLY A 286 17.80 -7.78 -3.32
N THR A 287 18.09 -7.76 -2.01
CA THR A 287 17.08 -7.62 -0.96
C THR A 287 16.74 -6.14 -0.77
N THR A 288 15.45 -5.83 -0.80
CA THR A 288 14.88 -4.51 -0.48
C THR A 288 14.80 -4.33 1.04
N TRP A 289 15.49 -3.32 1.56
CA TRP A 289 15.52 -3.00 2.99
C TRP A 289 14.85 -1.66 3.26
N GLN A 290 14.01 -1.59 4.30
CA GLN A 290 13.63 -0.30 4.89
C GLN A 290 14.62 0.03 6.01
N SER A 291 15.28 1.18 5.90
CA SER A 291 16.47 1.54 6.70
C SER A 291 16.20 2.39 7.94
N LYS A 292 14.93 2.64 8.29
CA LYS A 292 14.54 3.68 9.27
C LYS A 292 13.78 3.19 10.49
N VAL A 293 14.02 1.97 10.95
CA VAL A 293 13.71 1.60 12.34
C VAL A 293 14.96 1.89 13.18
N THR A 294 14.80 2.57 14.31
CA THR A 294 15.89 2.82 15.27
C THR A 294 15.46 2.34 16.64
N PHE A 295 16.10 1.28 17.17
CA PHE A 295 15.97 0.93 18.58
C PHE A 295 16.97 1.76 19.41
N PRO A 296 16.63 2.12 20.65
CA PRO A 296 17.61 2.58 21.62
C PRO A 296 18.77 1.57 21.71
N GLY A 297 19.98 2.01 21.38
CA GLY A 297 21.19 1.18 21.33
C GLY A 297 21.47 0.47 20.00
N ALA A 298 20.53 0.46 19.03
CA ALA A 298 20.80 -0.08 17.70
C ALA A 298 21.54 0.93 16.83
N LYS A 299 22.68 0.50 16.25
CA LYS A 299 23.39 1.30 15.24
C LYS A 299 22.65 1.36 13.88
N GLN A 300 21.84 0.34 13.52
CA GLN A 300 21.10 0.29 12.25
C GLN A 300 20.05 -0.83 12.23
N CYS A 301 18.76 -0.55 12.09
CA CYS A 301 17.74 -1.60 11.91
C CYS A 301 17.33 -1.70 10.45
N LEU A 302 17.21 -2.93 9.96
CA LEU A 302 16.93 -3.23 8.57
C LEU A 302 15.68 -4.09 8.49
N VAL A 303 14.54 -3.49 8.16
CA VAL A 303 13.28 -4.23 7.99
C VAL A 303 13.28 -4.85 6.60
N ARG A 304 13.10 -6.17 6.55
CA ARG A 304 12.75 -6.87 5.32
C ARG A 304 11.23 -6.94 5.28
N ASP A 305 10.61 -6.35 4.27
CA ASP A 305 9.17 -6.46 4.07
C ASP A 305 8.90 -7.45 2.93
N LYS A 306 8.07 -8.44 3.25
CA LYS A 306 7.27 -9.32 2.38
C LYS A 306 7.77 -9.57 0.94
N ASP A 307 8.49 -10.68 0.71
CA ASP A 307 8.72 -11.21 -0.66
C ASP A 307 8.89 -12.74 -0.74
N ASP A 308 8.47 -13.54 0.26
CA ASP A 308 8.48 -15.01 0.14
C ASP A 308 7.19 -15.70 0.62
N ASN A 309 6.99 -16.94 0.16
CA ASN A 309 5.82 -17.79 0.45
C ASN A 309 5.71 -18.20 1.94
N SER A 310 6.60 -17.73 2.82
CA SER A 310 6.66 -18.06 4.24
C SER A 310 6.11 -16.96 5.17
N GLY A 311 5.39 -16.00 4.61
CA GLY A 311 4.73 -14.92 5.35
C GLY A 311 5.63 -13.75 5.71
N ALA A 312 5.13 -12.83 6.53
CA ALA A 312 5.85 -11.60 6.87
C ALA A 312 7.03 -11.91 7.81
N ARG A 313 8.27 -11.74 7.32
CA ARG A 313 9.49 -11.86 8.11
C ARG A 313 10.06 -10.50 8.47
N TRP A 314 10.00 -10.13 9.74
CA TRP A 314 10.67 -8.93 10.25
C TRP A 314 12.08 -9.29 10.71
N SER A 315 13.07 -8.41 10.53
CA SER A 315 14.42 -8.58 11.08
C SER A 315 14.93 -7.24 11.59
N CYS A 316 15.68 -7.22 12.68
CA CYS A 316 16.37 -6.03 13.16
C CYS A 316 17.81 -6.40 13.49
N THR A 317 18.80 -5.66 12.97
CA THR A 317 20.22 -5.90 13.23
C THR A 317 20.73 -4.92 14.28
N PHE A 318 21.49 -5.37 15.27
CA PHE A 318 22.19 -4.48 16.20
C PHE A 318 23.68 -4.75 16.07
N ARG A 319 24.52 -3.71 15.96
CA ARG A 319 25.97 -3.86 15.80
C ARG A 319 26.70 -3.40 17.05
N PHE A 320 27.43 -4.30 17.68
CA PHE A 320 28.17 -4.02 18.91
C PHE A 320 29.68 -4.05 18.69
N SER A 321 30.41 -3.40 19.59
CA SER A 321 31.89 -3.33 19.55
C SER A 321 32.52 -4.66 19.94
N ASP A 322 31.86 -5.38 20.85
CA ASP A 322 32.29 -6.65 21.39
C ASP A 322 31.07 -7.49 21.85
N ARG A 323 31.34 -8.75 22.20
CA ARG A 323 30.32 -9.72 22.58
C ARG A 323 29.65 -9.43 23.92
N SER A 324 30.38 -8.87 24.89
CA SER A 324 29.84 -8.56 26.22
C SER A 324 28.77 -7.46 26.15
N GLU A 325 29.00 -6.44 25.31
CA GLU A 325 28.02 -5.40 25.00
C GLU A 325 26.76 -5.98 24.31
N ALA A 326 26.96 -6.92 23.38
CA ALA A 326 25.88 -7.58 22.68
C ALA A 326 25.03 -8.46 23.61
N ASP A 327 25.66 -9.26 24.47
CA ASP A 327 24.95 -10.16 25.40
C ASP A 327 24.08 -9.37 26.39
N LYS A 328 24.58 -8.27 26.96
CA LYS A 328 23.79 -7.38 27.83
C LYS A 328 22.60 -6.77 27.10
N SER A 329 22.80 -6.36 25.85
CA SER A 329 21.74 -5.76 25.04
C SER A 329 20.68 -6.80 24.67
N VAL A 330 21.08 -8.03 24.38
CA VAL A 330 20.15 -9.15 24.15
C VAL A 330 19.37 -9.46 25.39
N GLU A 331 20.00 -9.53 26.55
CA GLU A 331 19.32 -9.81 27.82
C GLU A 331 18.19 -8.79 28.06
N ASP A 332 18.47 -7.51 27.83
CA ASP A 332 17.46 -6.44 27.93
C ASP A 332 16.33 -6.58 26.89
N ILE A 333 16.66 -6.91 25.62
CA ILE A 333 15.66 -7.15 24.57
C ILE A 333 14.77 -8.35 24.93
N VAL A 334 15.37 -9.46 25.37
CA VAL A 334 14.67 -10.69 25.74
C VAL A 334 13.77 -10.45 26.95
N ASN A 335 14.26 -9.73 27.96
CA ASN A 335 13.46 -9.36 29.13
C ASN A 335 12.25 -8.51 28.75
N ARG A 336 12.43 -7.50 27.88
CA ARG A 336 11.31 -6.70 27.36
C ARG A 336 10.30 -7.53 26.58
N LEU A 337 10.77 -8.38 25.66
CA LEU A 337 9.90 -9.25 24.87
C LEU A 337 9.09 -10.18 25.78
N ARG A 338 9.74 -10.83 26.75
CA ARG A 338 9.09 -11.74 27.70
C ARG A 338 7.96 -11.05 28.45
N ASN A 339 8.19 -9.83 28.91
CA ASN A 339 7.20 -9.05 29.66
C ASN A 339 6.05 -8.51 28.80
N SER A 340 6.23 -8.52 27.48
CA SER A 340 5.32 -7.94 26.50
C SER A 340 4.63 -8.98 25.62
N LEU A 341 4.88 -10.27 25.83
CA LEU A 341 4.26 -11.32 25.04
C LEU A 341 2.73 -11.32 25.23
N PRO A 342 1.94 -11.43 24.13
CA PRO A 342 0.50 -11.53 24.24
C PRO A 342 0.06 -12.79 24.98
N HIS A 343 -1.15 -12.76 25.56
CA HIS A 343 -1.70 -13.94 26.23
C HIS A 343 -1.73 -15.17 25.29
N GLY A 344 -1.32 -16.32 25.81
CA GLY A 344 -1.26 -17.58 25.07
C GLY A 344 0.03 -17.79 24.27
N TRP A 345 0.95 -16.82 24.23
CA TRP A 345 2.30 -17.05 23.73
C TRP A 345 3.18 -17.70 24.80
N ILE A 346 4.07 -18.60 24.37
CA ILE A 346 5.02 -19.29 25.21
C ILE A 346 6.42 -18.85 24.79
N GLY A 347 7.10 -18.09 25.66
CA GLY A 347 8.50 -17.72 25.52
C GLY A 347 9.42 -18.81 26.09
N THR A 348 10.57 -19.02 25.46
CA THR A 348 11.60 -19.97 25.87
C THR A 348 12.96 -19.29 25.73
N ASP A 349 13.69 -19.22 26.83
CA ASP A 349 15.08 -18.78 26.82
C ASP A 349 15.93 -19.86 26.19
N LEU A 350 16.82 -19.42 25.31
CA LEU A 350 17.76 -20.29 24.61
C LEU A 350 19.16 -19.81 24.94
N ASP A 351 20.11 -20.74 24.92
CA ASP A 351 21.53 -20.41 24.90
C ASP A 351 22.25 -21.51 24.12
N ALA A 352 21.77 -21.72 22.89
CA ALA A 352 22.24 -22.79 22.03
C ALA A 352 23.15 -22.21 20.96
N ASP A 353 24.40 -22.63 20.98
CA ASP A 353 25.37 -22.28 19.95
C ASP A 353 25.29 -23.24 18.76
N SER A 354 25.33 -22.65 17.57
CA SER A 354 25.53 -23.33 16.29
C SER A 354 26.75 -22.71 15.63
N ASP A 355 27.86 -23.44 15.61
CA ASP A 355 29.10 -22.98 15.00
C ASP A 355 29.18 -23.35 13.51
N THR A 356 29.67 -22.42 12.70
CA THR A 356 29.97 -22.61 11.28
C THR A 356 31.38 -22.10 10.97
N GLU A 357 31.91 -22.39 9.78
CA GLU A 357 33.24 -21.89 9.38
C GLU A 357 33.32 -20.34 9.39
N LEU A 358 32.21 -19.64 9.17
CA LEU A 358 32.16 -18.19 8.97
C LEU A 358 31.67 -17.41 10.19
N TYR A 359 30.81 -18.01 11.01
CA TYR A 359 30.20 -17.34 12.16
C TYR A 359 29.75 -18.34 13.25
N ILE A 360 29.61 -17.83 14.47
CA ILE A 360 28.93 -18.52 15.57
C ILE A 360 27.54 -17.92 15.71
N ARG A 361 26.48 -18.72 15.59
CA ARG A 361 25.12 -18.28 15.92
C ARG A 361 24.77 -18.74 17.32
N THR A 362 24.24 -17.84 18.14
CA THR A 362 23.71 -18.19 19.47
C THR A 362 22.24 -17.83 19.53
N ASP A 363 21.35 -18.82 19.56
CA ASP A 363 19.93 -18.57 19.78
C ASP A 363 19.71 -18.20 21.25
N LYS A 364 19.02 -17.09 21.50
CA LYS A 364 18.87 -16.48 22.83
C LYS A 364 17.44 -16.49 23.35
N PHE A 365 16.48 -16.46 22.44
CA PHE A 365 15.06 -16.52 22.81
C PHE A 365 14.22 -17.00 21.64
N SER A 366 13.14 -17.71 21.94
CA SER A 366 12.07 -17.94 20.99
C SER A 366 10.72 -17.84 21.69
N ALA A 367 9.72 -17.30 21.02
CA ALA A 367 8.34 -17.36 21.49
C ALA A 367 7.43 -17.87 20.37
N TYR A 368 6.45 -18.68 20.72
CA TYR A 368 5.46 -19.19 19.77
C TYR A 368 4.06 -19.23 20.39
N LYS A 369 3.03 -19.26 19.56
CA LYS A 369 1.64 -19.43 20.00
C LYS A 369 1.17 -20.84 19.62
N PRO A 370 0.80 -21.71 20.58
CA PRO A 370 0.29 -23.05 20.27
C PRO A 370 -0.89 -22.98 19.29
N GLY A 371 -0.88 -23.83 18.26
CA GLY A 371 -1.91 -23.87 17.22
C GLY A 371 -1.78 -22.81 16.12
N ASN A 372 -0.75 -21.97 16.18
CA ASN A 372 -0.37 -21.05 15.10
C ASN A 372 1.11 -21.31 14.74
N ASN A 373 1.49 -21.11 13.47
CA ASN A 373 2.89 -21.24 13.05
C ASN A 373 3.69 -19.94 13.25
N SER A 374 3.15 -18.96 13.97
CA SER A 374 3.85 -17.74 14.33
C SER A 374 4.97 -17.99 15.35
N VAL A 375 6.18 -17.53 15.05
CA VAL A 375 7.37 -17.65 15.90
C VAL A 375 8.17 -16.35 15.93
N ILE A 376 8.43 -15.84 17.14
CA ILE A 376 9.40 -14.78 17.40
C ILE A 376 10.74 -15.44 17.77
N ARG A 377 11.86 -14.93 17.27
CA ARG A 377 13.21 -15.40 17.63
C ARG A 377 14.15 -14.23 17.89
N VAL A 378 15.02 -14.38 18.88
CA VAL A 378 16.18 -13.51 19.10
C VAL A 378 17.44 -14.37 19.08
N TYR A 379 18.41 -13.98 18.26
CA TYR A 379 19.70 -14.69 18.19
C TYR A 379 20.85 -13.74 17.88
N LEU A 380 22.05 -14.17 18.25
CA LEU A 380 23.31 -13.49 17.96
C LEU A 380 24.01 -14.16 16.79
N ILE A 381 24.75 -13.40 16.00
CA ILE A 381 25.73 -13.89 15.04
C ILE A 381 27.06 -13.20 15.33
N ASP A 382 28.07 -13.99 15.66
CA ASP A 382 29.46 -13.58 15.84
C ASP A 382 30.24 -13.85 14.55
N THR A 383 30.57 -12.82 13.77
CA THR A 383 31.30 -13.01 12.52
C THR A 383 32.80 -13.12 12.80
N LYS A 384 33.34 -14.35 12.67
CA LYS A 384 34.75 -14.69 12.97
C LYS A 384 35.77 -13.81 12.22
N LYS A 385 35.40 -13.30 11.04
CA LYS A 385 36.27 -12.51 10.16
C LYS A 385 36.53 -11.08 10.61
N ASP A 386 35.55 -10.44 11.26
CA ASP A 386 35.62 -9.00 11.59
C ASP A 386 35.43 -8.71 13.09
N GLY A 387 35.21 -9.75 13.91
CA GLY A 387 35.03 -9.62 15.35
C GLY A 387 33.76 -8.87 15.75
N ARG A 388 32.83 -8.64 14.81
CA ARG A 388 31.58 -7.94 15.07
C ARG A 388 30.50 -8.92 15.49
N VAL A 389 29.70 -8.49 16.46
CA VAL A 389 28.52 -9.23 16.92
C VAL A 389 27.26 -8.54 16.44
N LYS A 390 26.36 -9.32 15.84
CA LYS A 390 25.06 -8.88 15.36
C LYS A 390 23.94 -9.55 16.15
N VAL A 391 22.98 -8.77 16.66
CA VAL A 391 21.70 -9.32 17.17
C VAL A 391 20.68 -9.32 16.05
N TYR A 392 19.90 -10.38 15.95
CA TYR A 392 18.77 -10.52 15.06
C TYR A 392 17.50 -10.76 15.90
N LEU A 393 16.50 -9.91 15.71
CA LEU A 393 15.13 -10.14 16.17
C LEU A 393 14.29 -10.49 14.95
N SER A 394 13.75 -11.70 14.87
CA SER A 394 12.86 -12.11 13.79
C SER A 394 11.46 -12.47 14.25
N VAL A 395 10.48 -12.22 13.39
CA VAL A 395 9.09 -12.68 13.56
C VAL A 395 8.71 -13.39 12.27
N ASP A 396 8.42 -14.68 12.35
CA ASP A 396 8.00 -15.53 11.24
C ASP A 396 6.51 -15.88 11.44
N ASN A 397 5.68 -15.69 10.42
CA ASN A 397 4.27 -16.07 10.40
C ASN A 397 4.04 -17.05 9.26
N ASN A 398 4.15 -18.35 9.54
CA ASN A 398 4.07 -19.41 8.53
C ASN A 398 2.64 -19.80 8.12
#